data_AF-A0A2T0LK74-F1
#
_entry.id   AF-A0A2T0LK74-F1
#
_cell.length_a   1.000
_cell.length_b   1.000
_cell.length_c   1.000
_cell.angle_alpha   90.00
_cell.angle_beta   90.00
_cell.angle_gamma   90.00
#
_symmetry.space_group_name_H-M   'P 1'
#
loop_
_entity.id
_entity.type
_entity.pdbx_description
1 polymer ?
#
loop_
_entity_poly.entity_id
_entity_poly.type
_entity_poly.pdbx_seq_one_letter_code
_entity_poly.pdbx_strand_id
1 'polypeptide(L)'
;MLEVLRAGPDREAGPGALTLTFTSKPTMRLVAQELLKALTGSAPRDRSRFYLIAALIDLLTGPPRLLVIDEAQRMNSDCLEQLRHLHDHPDTRFALLYVGGDGCWEVLSREPMLRSRVFRRLPFRPSTATTSPR
;
A
#
# COMPACT_ATOMS: atom_id res chain seq x y z
N MET A 1 -1.85 14.26 -9.74
CA MET A 1 -1.95 13.26 -10.82
C MET A 1 -1.61 11.92 -10.18
N LEU A 2 -2.55 10.96 -10.16
CA LEU A 2 -2.44 9.66 -9.50
C LEU A 2 -2.30 8.59 -10.58
N GLU A 3 -1.27 7.75 -10.52
CA GLU A 3 -1.06 6.67 -11.49
C GLU A 3 -1.33 5.33 -10.82
N VAL A 4 -2.28 4.56 -11.36
CA VAL A 4 -2.61 3.20 -10.88
C VAL A 4 -2.09 2.22 -11.92
N LEU A 5 -0.89 1.71 -11.72
CA LEU A 5 -0.30 0.69 -12.58
C LEU A 5 -0.89 -0.69 -12.22
N ARG A 6 -1.62 -1.30 -13.15
CA ARG A 6 -2.10 -2.69 -13.03
C ARG A 6 -1.04 -3.63 -13.61
N ALA A 7 -0.54 -4.56 -12.80
CA ALA A 7 0.35 -5.62 -13.29
C ALA A 7 -0.43 -6.59 -14.22
N GLY A 8 0.16 -6.90 -15.38
CA GLY A 8 -0.43 -7.76 -16.42
C GLY A 8 -0.53 -9.24 -16.02
N PRO A 9 -1.27 -10.05 -16.81
CA PRO A 9 -1.60 -11.43 -16.44
C PRO A 9 -0.44 -12.41 -16.75
N ASP A 10 -0.41 -13.47 -15.94
CA ASP A 10 0.29 -14.76 -16.11
C ASP A 10 1.81 -14.84 -16.01
N ARG A 11 2.30 -15.16 -14.80
CA ARG A 11 3.25 -16.25 -14.49
C ARG A 11 3.05 -16.66 -13.03
N GLU A 12 2.61 -17.90 -12.77
CA GLU A 12 2.23 -18.49 -11.46
C GLU A 12 1.51 -17.51 -10.54
N ALA A 13 0.17 -17.44 -10.62
CA ALA A 13 -0.67 -16.36 -10.08
C ALA A 13 -0.34 -16.00 -8.61
N GLY A 14 0.66 -15.15 -8.43
CA GLY A 14 0.97 -14.48 -7.19
C GLY A 14 -0.22 -13.62 -6.79
N PRO A 15 -0.24 -13.15 -5.53
CA PRO A 15 -1.31 -12.29 -5.07
C PRO A 15 -1.48 -11.10 -6.03
N GLY A 16 -2.72 -10.79 -6.40
CA GLY A 16 -2.99 -9.66 -7.30
C GLY A 16 -2.42 -8.38 -6.70
N ALA A 17 -1.46 -7.76 -7.40
CA ALA A 17 -0.77 -6.58 -6.92
C ALA A 17 -1.57 -5.30 -7.23
N LEU A 18 -1.66 -4.43 -6.24
CA LEU A 18 -2.31 -3.14 -6.33
C LEU A 18 -1.36 -2.06 -5.81
N THR A 19 -1.00 -1.12 -6.67
CA THR A 19 -0.10 -0.01 -6.29
C THR A 19 -0.88 1.28 -6.12
N LEU A 20 -0.65 1.97 -5.00
CA LEU A 20 -1.12 3.32 -4.73
C LEU A 20 0.08 4.23 -4.47
N THR A 21 0.08 5.42 -5.08
CA THR A 21 1.12 6.45 -4.89
C THR A 21 0.45 7.74 -4.43
N PHE A 22 0.93 8.40 -3.38
CA PHE A 22 0.34 9.67 -2.92
C PHE A 22 1.29 10.84 -3.12
N THR A 23 0.85 11.89 -3.81
CA THR A 23 1.69 13.06 -4.13
C THR A 23 1.87 14.04 -2.95
N SER A 24 1.05 13.92 -1.90
CA SER A 24 1.07 14.76 -0.71
C SER A 24 0.49 14.01 0.49
N LYS A 25 0.59 14.56 1.70
CA LYS A 25 0.06 14.00 2.95
C LYS A 25 -1.45 13.71 2.81
N PRO A 26 -1.86 12.46 2.54
CA PRO A 26 -3.25 12.18 2.24
C PRO A 26 -4.06 12.20 3.53
N THR A 27 -5.38 12.35 3.40
CA THR A 27 -6.29 12.09 4.51
C THR A 27 -6.62 10.60 4.54
N MET A 28 -6.92 10.05 5.71
CA MET A 28 -7.38 8.65 5.85
C MET A 28 -8.61 8.36 4.96
N ARG A 29 -9.47 9.35 4.73
CA ARG A 29 -10.61 9.21 3.81
C ARG A 29 -10.13 9.05 2.37
N LEU A 30 -9.19 9.88 1.92
CA LEU A 30 -8.64 9.79 0.57
C LEU A 30 -7.97 8.41 0.35
N VAL A 31 -7.19 7.93 1.31
CA VAL A 31 -6.57 6.60 1.24
C VAL A 31 -7.63 5.51 1.07
N ALA A 32 -8.67 5.52 1.90
CA ALA A 32 -9.75 4.54 1.80
C ALA A 32 -10.49 4.62 0.46
N GLN A 33 -10.73 5.83 -0.05
CA GLN A 33 -11.40 6.04 -1.34
C GLN A 33 -10.58 5.53 -2.52
N GLU A 34 -9.28 5.85 -2.56
CA GLU A 34 -8.40 5.40 -3.63
C GLU A 34 -8.18 3.89 -3.58
N LEU A 35 -8.08 3.30 -2.39
CA LEU A 35 -7.99 1.84 -2.26
C LEU A 35 -9.27 1.15 -2.76
N LEU A 36 -10.45 1.65 -2.37
CA LEU A 36 -11.73 1.13 -2.88
C LEU A 36 -11.82 1.25 -4.39
N LYS A 37 -11.49 2.42 -4.93
CA LYS A 37 -11.51 2.67 -6.37
C LYS A 37 -10.57 1.75 -7.12
N ALA A 38 -9.39 1.50 -6.57
CA ALA A 38 -8.40 0.64 -7.19
C ALA A 38 -8.83 -0.85 -7.16
N LEU A 39 -9.52 -1.29 -6.10
CA LEU A 39 -10.09 -2.64 -5.96
C LEU A 39 -11.34 -2.87 -6.84
N THR A 40 -12.23 -1.88 -6.94
CA THR A 40 -13.51 -2.02 -7.66
C THR A 40 -13.47 -1.48 -9.09
N GLY A 41 -12.45 -0.70 -9.44
CA GLY A 41 -12.37 0.04 -10.69
C GLY A 41 -13.25 1.30 -10.74
N SER A 42 -13.97 1.65 -9.68
CA SER A 42 -14.90 2.78 -9.67
C SER A 42 -14.86 3.57 -8.37
N ALA A 43 -15.04 4.89 -8.46
CA ALA A 43 -15.04 5.73 -7.27
C ALA A 43 -16.21 5.35 -6.34
N PRO A 44 -15.98 5.23 -5.02
CA PRO A 44 -17.04 4.90 -4.09
C PRO A 44 -18.13 5.98 -4.10
N ARG A 45 -19.40 5.54 -4.09
CA ARG A 45 -20.56 6.44 -4.09
C ARG A 45 -20.78 7.10 -2.73
N ASP A 46 -20.51 6.37 -1.65
CA ASP A 46 -20.61 6.88 -0.29
C ASP A 46 -19.31 7.61 0.12
N ARG A 47 -19.46 8.72 0.85
CA ARG A 47 -18.36 9.51 1.41
C ARG A 47 -18.10 9.22 2.89
N SER A 48 -18.96 8.41 3.52
CA SER A 48 -18.88 7.98 4.90
C SER A 48 -17.68 7.06 5.09
N ARG A 49 -16.78 7.44 5.99
CA ARG A 49 -15.62 6.65 6.32
C ARG A 49 -15.99 5.25 6.82
N PHE A 50 -17.03 5.12 7.64
CA PHE A 50 -17.47 3.83 8.17
C PHE A 50 -17.85 2.86 7.04
N TYR A 51 -18.60 3.35 6.06
CA TYR A 51 -18.96 2.58 4.88
C TYR A 51 -17.72 2.19 4.06
N LEU A 52 -16.81 3.14 3.84
CA LEU A 52 -15.58 2.88 3.09
C LEU A 52 -14.74 1.77 3.75
N ILE A 53 -14.57 1.81 5.08
CA ILE A 53 -13.80 0.79 5.80
C ILE A 53 -14.48 -0.58 5.77
N ALA A 54 -15.80 -0.65 5.99
CA ALA A 54 -16.54 -1.91 5.92
C ALA A 54 -16.41 -2.54 4.53
N ALA A 55 -16.63 -1.76 3.47
CA ALA A 55 -16.49 -2.23 2.09
C ALA A 55 -15.06 -2.69 1.76
N LEU A 56 -14.04 -2.02 2.31
CA LEU A 56 -12.66 -2.45 2.17
C LEU A 56 -12.39 -3.80 2.83
N ILE A 57 -12.89 -4.00 4.05
CA ILE A 57 -12.77 -5.29 4.75
C ILE A 57 -13.38 -6.40 3.89
N ASP A 58 -14.61 -6.23 3.42
CA ASP A 58 -15.31 -7.22 2.59
C ASP A 58 -14.52 -7.58 1.32
N LEU A 59 -13.99 -6.58 0.61
CA LEU A 59 -13.22 -6.79 -0.62
C LEU A 59 -11.85 -7.45 -0.37
N LEU A 60 -11.23 -7.14 0.77
CA LEU A 60 -9.92 -7.66 1.16
C LEU A 60 -10.00 -9.06 1.80
N THR A 61 -11.19 -9.55 2.16
CA THR A 61 -11.43 -10.95 2.57
C THR A 61 -11.30 -11.96 1.41
N GLY A 62 -11.41 -11.46 0.17
CA GLY A 62 -11.38 -12.25 -1.05
C GLY A 62 -10.01 -12.87 -1.39
N PRO A 63 -9.61 -12.90 -2.68
CA PRO A 63 -8.35 -13.52 -3.08
C PRO A 63 -7.15 -12.78 -2.46
N PRO A 64 -6.04 -13.48 -2.14
CA PRO A 64 -4.83 -12.84 -1.62
C PRO A 64 -4.34 -11.70 -2.52
N ARG A 65 -3.97 -10.57 -1.91
CA ARG A 65 -3.47 -9.38 -2.62
C ARG A 65 -2.16 -8.87 -2.06
N LEU A 66 -1.41 -8.16 -2.89
CA LEU A 66 -0.27 -7.37 -2.45
C LEU A 66 -0.63 -5.89 -2.62
N LEU A 67 -0.79 -5.17 -1.50
CA LEU A 67 -0.97 -3.73 -1.53
C LEU A 67 0.39 -3.06 -1.43
N VAL A 68 0.79 -2.40 -2.52
CA VAL A 68 2.01 -1.61 -2.62
C VAL A 68 1.66 -0.15 -2.39
N ILE A 69 2.27 0.44 -1.38
CA ILE A 69 2.22 1.88 -1.13
C ILE A 69 3.55 2.45 -1.60
N ASP A 70 3.53 3.09 -2.75
CA ASP A 70 4.67 3.79 -3.29
C ASP A 70 4.71 5.23 -2.78
N GLU A 71 5.92 5.80 -2.71
CA GLU A 71 6.18 7.09 -2.05
C GLU A 71 5.66 7.13 -0.59
N ALA A 72 5.80 6.03 0.16
CA ALA A 72 5.25 5.89 1.51
C ALA A 72 5.71 6.97 2.50
N GLN A 73 6.88 7.59 2.28
CA GLN A 73 7.36 8.77 3.02
C GLN A 73 6.41 9.98 2.95
N ARG A 74 5.48 10.00 2.00
CA ARG A 74 4.45 11.05 1.85
C ARG A 74 3.25 10.83 2.79
N MET A 75 3.07 9.64 3.35
CA MET A 75 1.97 9.34 4.26
C MET A 75 2.17 9.96 5.65
N ASN A 76 1.07 10.18 6.36
CA ASN A 76 1.09 10.49 7.79
C ASN A 76 0.81 9.24 8.62
N SER A 77 1.10 9.32 9.92
CA SER A 77 0.93 8.24 10.90
C SER A 77 -0.49 7.66 10.89
N ASP A 78 -1.51 8.51 10.87
CA ASP A 78 -2.92 8.11 10.84
C ASP A 78 -3.25 7.23 9.62
N CYS A 79 -2.74 7.59 8.44
CA CYS A 79 -2.99 6.80 7.23
C CYS A 79 -2.25 5.45 7.26
N LEU A 80 -1.04 5.42 7.80
CA LEU A 80 -0.29 4.17 7.96
C LEU A 80 -0.98 3.25 8.99
N GLU A 81 -1.50 3.81 10.07
CA GLU A 81 -2.28 3.08 11.07
C GLU A 81 -3.58 2.54 10.48
N GLN A 82 -4.26 3.29 9.61
CA GLN A 82 -5.45 2.79 8.90
C GLN A 82 -5.13 1.54 8.07
N LEU A 83 -4.05 1.57 7.29
CA LEU A 83 -3.64 0.42 6.48
C LEU A 83 -3.24 -0.77 7.34
N ARG A 84 -2.53 -0.51 8.44
CA ARG A 84 -2.21 -1.53 9.44
C ARG A 84 -3.48 -2.14 10.03
N HIS A 85 -4.46 -1.34 10.42
CA HIS A 85 -5.72 -1.85 10.97
C HIS A 85 -6.47 -2.73 9.99
N LEU A 86 -6.46 -2.37 8.70
CA LEU A 86 -7.02 -3.24 7.66
C LEU A 86 -6.22 -4.54 7.58
N HIS A 87 -4.89 -4.49 7.52
CA HIS A 87 -4.02 -5.68 7.41
C HIS A 87 -4.11 -6.61 8.63
N ASP A 88 -4.27 -6.04 9.82
CA ASP A 88 -4.40 -6.77 11.07
C ASP A 88 -5.81 -7.35 11.29
N HIS A 89 -6.78 -6.96 10.45
CA HIS A 89 -8.15 -7.43 10.58
C HIS A 89 -8.21 -8.93 10.26
N PRO A 90 -8.82 -9.75 11.14
CA PRO A 90 -8.76 -11.21 11.06
C PRO A 90 -9.30 -11.80 9.76
N ASP A 91 -10.27 -11.11 9.15
CA ASP A 91 -10.92 -11.58 7.93
C ASP A 91 -10.17 -11.17 6.64
N THR A 92 -9.28 -10.17 6.70
CA THR A 92 -8.61 -9.67 5.50
C THR A 92 -7.40 -10.52 5.13
N ARG A 93 -7.11 -10.62 3.84
CA ARG A 93 -6.01 -11.43 3.30
C ARG A 93 -5.21 -10.65 2.27
N PHE A 94 -4.30 -9.81 2.75
CA PHE A 94 -3.36 -9.12 1.88
C PHE A 94 -2.02 -8.87 2.58
N ALA A 95 -0.97 -8.72 1.79
CA ALA A 95 0.34 -8.28 2.25
C ALA A 95 0.50 -6.78 1.99
N LEU A 96 1.24 -6.09 2.86
CA LEU A 96 1.62 -4.69 2.69
C LEU A 96 3.09 -4.57 2.28
N LEU A 97 3.35 -3.79 1.23
CA LEU A 97 4.69 -3.40 0.82
C LEU A 97 4.76 -1.88 0.78
N TYR A 98 5.58 -1.29 1.65
CA TYR A 98 5.91 0.13 1.61
C TYR A 98 7.17 0.34 0.77
N VAL A 99 7.05 1.13 -0.30
CA VAL A 99 8.14 1.56 -1.17
C VAL A 99 8.29 3.07 -1.01
N GLY A 100 9.54 3.54 -1.00
CA GLY A 100 9.81 4.95 -0.84
C GLY A 100 11.29 5.26 -0.92
N GLY A 101 11.60 6.53 -1.18
CA GLY A 101 12.96 7.03 -1.18
C GLY A 101 13.46 7.37 0.23
N ASP A 102 14.39 8.33 0.29
CA ASP A 102 14.92 8.85 1.54
C ASP A 102 13.80 9.35 2.47
N GLY A 103 13.88 9.02 3.77
CA GLY A 103 12.86 9.39 4.74
C GLY A 103 11.76 8.35 4.95
N CYS A 104 11.62 7.35 4.06
CA CYS A 104 10.57 6.32 4.19
C CYS A 104 10.71 5.50 5.48
N TRP A 105 11.94 5.05 5.78
CA TRP A 105 12.18 4.31 7.02
C TRP A 105 12.02 5.19 8.25
N GLU A 106 12.40 6.45 8.20
CA GLU A 106 12.23 7.41 9.29
C GLU A 106 10.76 7.59 9.64
N VAL A 107 9.88 7.71 8.64
CA VAL A 107 8.43 7.79 8.85
C VAL A 107 7.89 6.50 9.45
N LEU A 108 8.22 5.34 8.87
CA LEU A 108 7.71 4.05 9.34
C LEU A 108 8.22 3.66 10.74
N SER A 109 9.48 3.99 11.04
CA SER A 109 10.13 3.61 12.31
C SER A 109 9.76 4.51 13.48
N ARG A 110 9.20 5.70 13.22
CA ARG A 110 8.63 6.59 14.25
C ARG A 110 7.37 6.02 14.87
N GLU A 111 6.69 5.11 14.19
CA GLU A 111 5.47 4.46 14.66
C GLU A 111 5.82 3.10 15.28
N PRO A 112 5.87 2.95 16.62
CA PRO A 112 6.29 1.70 17.26
C PRO A 112 5.41 0.51 16.85
N MET A 113 4.12 0.79 16.57
CA MET A 113 3.13 -0.21 16.15
C MET A 113 3.33 -0.72 14.71
N LEU A 114 3.95 0.08 13.84
CA LEU A 114 4.34 -0.37 12.50
C LEU A 114 5.70 -1.07 12.56
N ARG A 115 6.64 -0.51 13.32
CA ARG A 115 8.00 -1.05 13.45
C ARG A 115 8.02 -2.51 13.92
N SER A 116 7.14 -2.91 14.83
CA SER A 116 7.03 -4.30 15.31
C SER A 116 6.43 -5.27 14.27
N ARG A 117 5.72 -4.75 13.27
CA ARG A 117 5.03 -5.52 12.23
C ARG A 117 5.76 -5.52 10.88
N VAL A 118 6.84 -4.74 10.74
CA VAL A 118 7.73 -4.82 9.58
C VAL A 118 8.51 -6.13 9.64
N PHE A 119 8.11 -7.09 8.82
CA PHE A 119 8.77 -8.39 8.72
C PHE A 119 10.20 -8.29 8.16
N ARG A 120 10.40 -7.44 7.15
CA ARG A 120 11.70 -7.27 6.49
C ARG A 120 11.85 -5.86 5.93
N ARG A 121 13.02 -5.25 6.16
CA ARG A 121 13.47 -4.04 5.47
C ARG A 121 14.52 -4.41 4.43
N LEU A 122 14.31 -4.03 3.18
CA LEU A 122 15.26 -4.24 2.11
C LEU A 122 15.73 -2.87 1.56
N PRO A 123 16.93 -2.41 1.93
CA PRO A 123 17.48 -1.19 1.33
C PRO A 123 17.93 -1.48 -0.10
N PHE A 124 17.39 -0.74 -1.07
CA PHE A 124 17.92 -0.73 -2.42
C PHE A 124 19.21 0.10 -2.43
N ARG A 125 20.26 -0.46 -3.03
CA ARG A 125 21.51 0.27 -3.26
C ARG A 125 21.58 0.62 -4.74
N PRO A 126 22.20 1.75 -5.10
CA PRO A 126 22.52 2.04 -6.49
C PRO A 126 23.21 0.83 -7.11
N SER A 127 22.84 0.47 -8.33
CA SER A 127 23.58 -0.56 -9.06
C SER A 127 24.99 -0.03 -9.29
N THR A 128 25.99 -0.74 -8.75
CA THR A 128 27.35 -0.56 -9.23
C THR A 128 27.33 -1.02 -10.68
N ALA A 129 27.41 -0.07 -11.62
CA ALA A 129 27.49 -0.40 -13.04
C ALA A 129 28.59 -1.45 -13.20
N THR A 130 28.20 -2.69 -13.52
CA THR A 130 29.16 -3.65 -14.05
C THR A 130 29.46 -3.13 -15.44
N THR A 131 30.57 -2.42 -15.57
CA THR A 131 31.14 -2.09 -16.87
C THR A 131 31.42 -3.41 -17.55
N SER A 132 30.48 -3.89 -18.36
CA SER A 132 30.74 -4.98 -19.30
C SER A 132 31.87 -4.50 -20.19
N PRO A 133 33.02 -5.20 -20.25
CA PRO A 133 34.02 -4.89 -21.26
C PRO A 133 33.37 -5.22 -22.62
N ARG A 134 33.40 -4.22 -23.51
CA ARG A 134 33.03 -4.39 -24.93
C ARG A 134 34.15 -5.11 -25.66
#